data_AF-A0A972ZI09-F1
#
_entry.id   AF-A0A972ZI09-F1
#
_cell.length_a   1.000
_cell.length_b   1.000
_cell.length_c   1.000
_cell.angle_alpha   90.00
_cell.angle_beta   90.00
_cell.angle_gamma   90.00
#
_symmetry.space_group_name_H-M   'P 1'
#
loop_
_entity.id
_entity.type
_entity.pdbx_description
1 polymer ?
#
loop_
_entity_poly.entity_id
_entity_poly.type
_entity_poly.pdbx_seq_one_letter_code
_entity_poly.pdbx_strand_id
1 'polypeptide(L)'
;MSIKNINKIFVSAAVIAGGMAVFAPDAQATNGYFVYGVGPTSKGMAGAGAAYSNDALAAATNVAGMAFVGKRADFDITFFNPNREFNGRGGATLSGDRVNSTASLFEIPNFGMNYPIDDKWAVGFSLNANGGMNTEYRESVFRNFNGSTTPFSGTAPTGVDLAVATAALTFSYKVTPNVAIAFAPTGTFSRFKAYGLGNFKAISADSSHVTNRGYEQSGGYGFRAGIQAKIDDYWSVGLGYQSRQYMQPFNKYRGLFAEQGDFDIPQMANFGIALRATPKLTIAADWQWINYNQVDAIANSAGKPLSTMLGVSTSTFLLGNDEGIGFGWEDMNVFKLGANYQYSDKLTLMAGISHNDRNPFDSDQIMFNILAPGVVRTHATVGLVYNFTENASLNLAYARAFSETFTGTDPNLGTQKIALTMDQHEATVGFTYKW
;
A
#
# COMPACT_ATOMS: atom_id res chain seq x y z
N MET A 1 -24.27 28.54 10.70
CA MET A 1 -23.91 27.56 11.76
C MET A 1 -22.69 28.11 12.50
N SER A 2 -22.73 28.27 13.82
CA SER A 2 -21.63 28.92 14.58
C SER A 2 -20.35 28.07 14.54
N ILE A 3 -19.17 28.72 14.49
CA ILE A 3 -17.82 28.13 14.54
C ILE A 3 -17.67 27.09 15.68
N LYS A 4 -18.40 27.26 16.79
CA LYS A 4 -18.42 26.30 17.91
C LYS A 4 -18.99 24.91 17.56
N ASN A 5 -19.92 24.83 16.60
CA ASN A 5 -20.50 23.55 16.17
C ASN A 5 -19.60 22.84 15.15
N ILE A 6 -18.83 23.59 14.37
CA ILE A 6 -17.83 23.06 13.43
C ILE A 6 -16.71 22.34 14.20
N ASN A 7 -16.19 22.96 15.27
CA ASN A 7 -15.16 22.34 16.11
C ASN A 7 -15.64 21.02 16.74
N LYS A 8 -16.91 20.91 17.15
CA LYS A 8 -17.46 19.67 17.72
C LYS A 8 -17.55 18.54 16.69
N ILE A 9 -18.00 18.83 15.46
CA ILE A 9 -18.11 17.82 14.40
C ILE A 9 -16.73 17.35 13.93
N PHE A 10 -15.79 18.28 13.72
CA PHE A 10 -14.42 17.94 13.33
C PHE A 10 -13.67 17.17 14.43
N VAL A 11 -13.82 17.55 15.70
CA VAL A 11 -13.21 16.82 16.82
C VAL A 11 -13.85 15.44 16.98
N SER A 12 -15.17 15.31 16.87
CA SER A 12 -15.84 14.00 16.95
C SER A 12 -15.47 13.09 15.77
N ALA A 13 -15.39 13.60 14.54
CA ALA A 13 -14.94 12.83 13.38
C ALA A 13 -13.45 12.45 13.47
N ALA A 14 -12.59 13.35 13.97
CA ALA A 14 -11.17 13.07 14.20
C ALA A 14 -10.94 12.08 15.35
N VAL A 15 -11.78 12.10 16.40
CA VAL A 15 -11.73 11.13 17.50
C VAL A 15 -12.25 9.76 17.06
N ILE A 16 -13.27 9.70 16.20
CA ILE A 16 -13.76 8.46 15.60
C ILE A 16 -12.72 7.89 14.60
N ALA A 17 -12.13 8.73 13.74
CA ALA A 17 -11.06 8.34 12.82
C ALA A 17 -9.77 7.92 13.57
N GLY A 18 -9.42 8.63 14.65
CA GLY A 18 -8.31 8.26 15.54
C GLY A 18 -8.56 6.95 16.28
N GLY A 19 -9.80 6.69 16.72
CA GLY A 19 -10.21 5.41 17.28
C GLY A 19 -10.13 4.26 16.28
N MET A 20 -10.51 4.49 15.02
CA MET A 20 -10.36 3.49 13.94
C MET A 20 -8.88 3.25 13.56
N ALA A 21 -8.02 4.26 13.65
CA ALA A 21 -6.58 4.11 13.41
C ALA A 21 -5.87 3.24 14.47
N VAL A 22 -6.37 3.21 15.72
CA VAL A 22 -5.86 2.31 16.78
C VAL A 22 -6.27 0.85 16.53
N PHE A 23 -7.31 0.61 15.73
CA PHE A 23 -7.86 -0.71 15.40
C PHE A 23 -7.69 -1.11 13.93
N ALA A 24 -6.83 -0.44 13.14
CA ALA A 24 -6.61 -0.80 11.74
C ALA A 24 -6.28 -2.32 11.63
N PRO A 25 -7.21 -3.15 11.11
CA PRO A 25 -6.95 -4.55 10.88
C PRO A 25 -5.97 -4.68 9.73
N ASP A 26 -5.39 -5.87 9.64
CA ASP A 26 -4.37 -6.26 8.68
C ASP A 26 -4.71 -5.73 7.26
N ALA A 27 -3.78 -5.03 6.62
CA ALA A 27 -3.98 -4.38 5.32
C ALA A 27 -2.90 -4.86 4.34
N GLN A 28 -3.27 -5.07 3.08
CA GLN A 28 -2.41 -5.68 2.06
C GLN A 28 -2.36 -4.85 0.79
N ALA A 29 -1.42 -5.18 -0.08
CA ALA A 29 -1.13 -4.40 -1.25
C ALA A 29 -0.60 -5.21 -2.43
N THR A 30 -0.60 -4.53 -3.58
CA THR A 30 -0.67 -5.20 -4.88
C THR A 30 0.17 -4.52 -5.96
N ASN A 31 0.73 -3.36 -5.63
CA ASN A 31 1.76 -2.64 -6.36
C ASN A 31 3.02 -2.60 -5.48
N GLY A 32 3.53 -3.78 -5.12
CA GLY A 32 4.37 -3.98 -3.93
C GLY A 32 3.50 -3.92 -2.67
N TYR A 33 3.84 -3.08 -1.68
CA TYR A 33 3.01 -2.91 -0.48
C TYR A 33 2.10 -1.66 -0.48
N PHE A 34 1.91 -1.00 -1.64
CA PHE A 34 0.81 -0.04 -1.85
C PHE A 34 -0.43 -0.69 -2.49
N VAL A 35 -1.62 -0.30 -2.02
CA VAL A 35 -2.90 -0.62 -2.67
C VAL A 35 -2.99 0.01 -4.07
N TYR A 36 -3.64 -0.68 -5.02
CA TYR A 36 -3.77 -0.18 -6.39
C TYR A 36 -4.64 1.09 -6.51
N GLY A 37 -5.59 1.30 -5.58
CA GLY A 37 -6.48 2.45 -5.51
C GLY A 37 -7.19 2.55 -4.15
N VAL A 38 -7.66 3.75 -3.80
CA VAL A 38 -8.32 4.06 -2.52
C VAL A 38 -9.73 4.58 -2.76
N GLY A 39 -10.71 3.96 -2.10
CA GLY A 39 -12.13 4.27 -2.29
C GLY A 39 -12.77 3.51 -3.45
N PRO A 40 -14.10 3.27 -3.40
CA PRO A 40 -14.80 2.44 -4.38
C PRO A 40 -14.73 3.01 -5.81
N THR A 41 -14.77 4.34 -5.97
CA THR A 41 -14.71 4.98 -7.30
C THR A 41 -13.35 4.77 -7.95
N SER A 42 -12.27 5.06 -7.22
CA SER A 42 -10.90 4.82 -7.68
C SER A 42 -10.70 3.34 -7.97
N LYS A 43 -11.12 2.45 -7.06
CA LYS A 43 -10.98 1.00 -7.22
C LYS A 43 -11.76 0.46 -8.43
N GLY A 44 -12.98 0.95 -8.67
CA GLY A 44 -13.77 0.62 -9.85
C GLY A 44 -13.15 1.08 -11.17
N MET A 45 -12.26 2.07 -11.14
CA MET A 45 -11.44 2.55 -12.26
C MET A 45 -9.99 2.05 -12.21
N ALA A 46 -9.73 0.97 -11.46
CA ALA A 46 -8.40 0.35 -11.29
C ALA A 46 -7.33 1.28 -10.71
N GLY A 47 -7.76 2.27 -9.92
CA GLY A 47 -6.89 3.24 -9.26
C GLY A 47 -6.63 4.51 -10.06
N ALA A 48 -7.16 4.63 -11.29
CA ALA A 48 -7.07 5.86 -12.06
C ALA A 48 -7.91 6.98 -11.41
N GLY A 49 -7.33 8.16 -11.26
CA GLY A 49 -7.97 9.28 -10.57
C GLY A 49 -7.12 10.54 -10.41
N ALA A 50 -5.86 10.57 -10.85
CA ALA A 50 -5.00 11.74 -10.68
C ALA A 50 -5.57 13.01 -11.33
N ALA A 51 -6.23 12.86 -12.49
CA ALA A 51 -6.91 13.95 -13.20
C ALA A 51 -8.44 13.95 -13.04
N TYR A 52 -9.00 12.98 -12.32
CA TYR A 52 -10.45 12.74 -12.26
C TYR A 52 -10.88 12.36 -10.85
N SER A 53 -11.39 13.37 -10.13
CA SER A 53 -11.70 13.29 -8.70
C SER A 53 -13.20 13.30 -8.49
N ASN A 54 -13.74 12.19 -7.98
CA ASN A 54 -15.19 11.99 -7.82
C ASN A 54 -15.66 11.94 -6.36
N ASP A 55 -14.76 11.82 -5.40
CA ASP A 55 -15.05 11.68 -3.98
C ASP A 55 -13.93 12.24 -3.10
N ALA A 56 -14.17 12.34 -1.79
CA ALA A 56 -13.18 12.87 -0.84
C ALA A 56 -11.96 11.93 -0.66
N LEU A 57 -12.07 10.66 -1.03
CA LEU A 57 -10.97 9.69 -0.97
C LEU A 57 -9.98 9.84 -2.13
N ALA A 58 -10.35 10.56 -3.19
CA ALA A 58 -9.44 10.99 -4.26
C ALA A 58 -8.18 11.72 -3.73
N ALA A 59 -8.24 12.28 -2.51
CA ALA A 59 -7.09 12.86 -1.81
C ALA A 59 -5.90 11.90 -1.62
N ALA A 60 -6.14 10.58 -1.65
CA ALA A 60 -5.09 9.58 -1.62
C ALA A 60 -4.26 9.54 -2.92
N THR A 61 -4.86 9.86 -4.06
CA THR A 61 -4.20 9.89 -5.37
C THR A 61 -3.72 11.30 -5.72
N ASN A 62 -4.57 12.30 -5.56
CA ASN A 62 -4.26 13.71 -5.80
C ASN A 62 -5.08 14.63 -4.88
N VAL A 63 -4.40 15.27 -3.93
CA VAL A 63 -5.00 16.20 -2.96
C VAL A 63 -5.64 17.45 -3.61
N ALA A 64 -5.25 17.83 -4.84
CA ALA A 64 -5.90 18.93 -5.56
C ALA A 64 -7.35 18.62 -5.96
N GLY A 65 -7.69 17.33 -6.06
CA GLY A 65 -9.04 16.88 -6.35
C GLY A 65 -10.09 17.36 -5.36
N MET A 66 -9.69 17.58 -4.11
CA MET A 66 -10.61 18.04 -3.06
C MET A 66 -11.21 19.43 -3.35
N ALA A 67 -10.58 20.24 -4.20
CA ALA A 67 -11.17 21.51 -4.67
C ALA A 67 -12.47 21.33 -5.48
N PHE A 68 -12.71 20.14 -6.04
CA PHE A 68 -13.77 19.90 -7.03
C PHE A 68 -14.89 18.96 -6.57
N VAL A 69 -14.75 18.30 -5.43
CA VAL A 69 -15.70 17.25 -4.99
C VAL A 69 -16.84 17.76 -4.11
N GLY A 70 -16.83 19.05 -3.75
CA GLY A 70 -17.88 19.67 -2.95
C GLY A 70 -17.90 19.20 -1.50
N LYS A 71 -18.97 19.55 -0.77
CA LYS A 71 -19.13 19.25 0.65
C LYS A 71 -19.68 17.84 0.85
N ARG A 72 -18.88 16.95 1.43
CA ARG A 72 -19.21 15.53 1.50
C ARG A 72 -18.36 14.75 2.50
N ALA A 73 -18.81 13.54 2.79
CA ALA A 73 -18.07 12.49 3.46
C ALA A 73 -18.23 11.20 2.68
N ASP A 74 -17.16 10.42 2.65
CA ASP A 74 -17.04 9.15 1.96
C ASP A 74 -16.39 8.16 2.92
N PHE A 75 -17.01 7.00 3.08
CA PHE A 75 -16.47 5.91 3.90
C PHE A 75 -16.50 4.63 3.08
N ASP A 76 -15.49 3.80 3.21
CA ASP A 76 -15.53 2.44 2.70
C ASP A 76 -14.79 1.46 3.59
N ILE A 77 -15.15 0.20 3.41
CA ILE A 77 -14.36 -0.94 3.85
C ILE A 77 -14.08 -1.83 2.64
N THR A 78 -12.82 -2.20 2.51
CA THR A 78 -12.35 -3.13 1.50
C THR A 78 -12.03 -4.47 2.15
N PHE A 79 -12.66 -5.54 1.64
CA PHE A 79 -12.38 -6.93 1.98
C PHE A 79 -11.39 -7.48 0.98
N PHE A 80 -10.14 -7.64 1.41
CA PHE A 80 -9.05 -8.07 0.57
C PHE A 80 -8.67 -9.52 0.88
N ASN A 81 -8.70 -10.37 -0.15
CA ASN A 81 -8.45 -11.81 -0.06
C ASN A 81 -7.30 -12.21 -1.00
N PRO A 82 -6.06 -12.26 -0.49
CA PRO A 82 -4.91 -12.71 -1.25
C PRO A 82 -4.70 -14.22 -1.08
N ASN A 83 -4.41 -14.89 -2.18
CA ASN A 83 -3.86 -16.24 -2.19
C ASN A 83 -2.37 -16.12 -2.47
N ARG A 84 -1.54 -16.64 -1.56
CA ARG A 84 -0.08 -16.58 -1.67
C ARG A 84 0.51 -17.93 -1.37
N GLU A 85 1.40 -18.34 -2.25
CA GLU A 85 2.03 -19.64 -2.24
C GLU A 85 3.52 -19.47 -2.48
N PHE A 86 4.34 -20.26 -1.77
CA PHE A 86 5.70 -20.49 -2.19
C PHE A 86 5.97 -21.98 -2.41
N ASN A 87 6.98 -22.27 -3.21
CA ASN A 87 7.40 -23.61 -3.58
C ASN A 87 8.94 -23.68 -3.60
N GLY A 88 9.54 -24.40 -2.66
CA GLY A 88 10.99 -24.56 -2.54
C GLY A 88 11.50 -25.87 -3.15
N ARG A 89 11.84 -25.89 -4.45
CA ARG A 89 12.17 -27.10 -5.21
C ARG A 89 13.64 -27.49 -5.14
N GLY A 90 13.93 -28.78 -4.98
CA GLY A 90 15.28 -29.33 -5.27
C GLY A 90 16.34 -29.05 -4.20
N GLY A 91 15.92 -28.92 -2.93
CA GLY A 91 16.81 -28.81 -1.77
C GLY A 91 16.07 -28.91 -0.43
N ALA A 92 16.77 -28.70 0.67
CA ALA A 92 16.25 -28.90 2.03
C ALA A 92 16.37 -27.65 2.93
N THR A 93 16.82 -26.52 2.39
CA THR A 93 17.03 -25.28 3.14
C THR A 93 15.70 -24.63 3.51
N LEU A 94 14.81 -24.56 2.53
CA LEU A 94 13.41 -24.12 2.68
C LEU A 94 12.48 -25.32 2.82
N SER A 95 11.35 -25.12 3.51
CA SER A 95 10.31 -26.13 3.64
C SER A 95 9.49 -26.32 2.37
N GLY A 96 9.05 -27.55 2.14
CA GLY A 96 7.91 -27.89 1.29
C GLY A 96 8.05 -27.63 -0.21
N ASP A 97 7.48 -28.53 -1.01
CA ASP A 97 7.31 -28.31 -2.45
C ASP A 97 6.09 -27.44 -2.79
N ARG A 98 5.20 -27.13 -1.83
CA ARG A 98 4.06 -26.21 -2.04
C ARG A 98 3.48 -25.80 -0.71
N VAL A 99 3.49 -24.50 -0.41
CA VAL A 99 3.15 -24.00 0.92
C VAL A 99 2.33 -22.73 0.78
N ASN A 100 1.11 -22.78 1.30
CA ASN A 100 0.17 -21.66 1.25
C ASN A 100 0.25 -20.81 2.51
N SER A 101 0.19 -19.50 2.32
CA SER A 101 -0.10 -18.58 3.42
C SER A 101 -1.53 -18.80 3.90
N THR A 102 -1.71 -18.82 5.21
CA THR A 102 -3.02 -18.97 5.85
C THR A 102 -3.67 -17.64 6.20
N ALA A 103 -2.94 -16.54 6.08
CA ALA A 103 -3.49 -15.20 6.21
C ALA A 103 -4.22 -14.86 4.90
N SER A 104 -5.55 -14.80 4.94
CA SER A 104 -6.38 -14.85 3.73
C SER A 104 -7.48 -13.79 3.65
N LEU A 105 -7.81 -13.06 4.71
CA LEU A 105 -8.82 -12.00 4.64
C LEU A 105 -8.40 -10.82 5.49
N PHE A 106 -8.46 -9.64 4.88
CA PHE A 106 -7.92 -8.38 5.38
C PHE A 106 -8.98 -7.30 5.22
N GLU A 107 -9.18 -6.49 6.26
CA GLU A 107 -10.18 -5.43 6.28
C GLU A 107 -9.49 -4.08 6.24
N ILE A 108 -9.76 -3.29 5.20
CA ILE A 108 -9.05 -2.05 4.92
C ILE A 108 -10.08 -0.91 4.92
N PRO A 109 -10.29 -0.23 6.07
CA PRO A 109 -11.21 0.89 6.16
C PRO A 109 -10.58 2.18 5.61
N ASN A 110 -11.38 3.00 4.94
CA ASN A 110 -10.99 4.34 4.53
C ASN A 110 -12.10 5.35 4.84
N PHE A 111 -11.69 6.59 5.09
CA PHE A 111 -12.58 7.70 5.34
C PHE A 111 -12.06 8.98 4.69
N GLY A 112 -12.95 9.74 4.07
CA GLY A 112 -12.67 11.05 3.48
C GLY A 112 -13.79 12.02 3.82
N MET A 113 -13.43 13.28 4.06
CA MET A 113 -14.38 14.37 4.24
C MET A 113 -13.84 15.62 3.57
N ASN A 114 -14.70 16.38 2.90
CA ASN A 114 -14.34 17.63 2.27
C ASN A 114 -15.33 18.74 2.61
N TYR A 115 -14.80 19.94 2.85
CA TYR A 115 -15.57 21.12 3.20
C TYR A 115 -15.06 22.33 2.43
N PRO A 116 -15.80 22.79 1.40
CA PRO A 116 -15.57 24.09 0.76
C PRO A 116 -15.80 25.20 1.78
N ILE A 117 -14.79 26.07 1.96
CA ILE A 117 -14.88 27.27 2.80
C ILE A 117 -15.54 28.39 2.01
N ASP A 118 -15.10 28.57 0.77
CA ASP A 118 -15.61 29.54 -0.20
C ASP A 118 -15.41 29.00 -1.64
N ASP A 119 -15.60 29.86 -2.65
CA ASP A 119 -15.47 29.46 -4.06
C ASP A 119 -14.05 28.99 -4.45
N LYS A 120 -13.03 29.42 -3.69
CA LYS A 120 -11.62 29.14 -3.95
C LYS A 120 -11.03 28.11 -2.99
N TRP A 121 -11.38 28.16 -1.70
CA TRP A 121 -10.76 27.35 -0.66
C TRP A 121 -11.62 26.16 -0.25
N ALA A 122 -10.97 25.01 -0.05
CA ALA A 122 -11.55 23.86 0.61
C ALA A 122 -10.57 23.26 1.62
N VAL A 123 -11.11 22.73 2.72
CA VAL A 123 -10.37 21.91 3.67
C VAL A 123 -10.92 20.50 3.66
N GLY A 124 -10.02 19.54 3.61
CA GLY A 124 -10.33 18.13 3.56
C GLY A 124 -9.60 17.35 4.63
N PHE A 125 -10.19 16.24 5.05
CA PHE A 125 -9.53 15.24 5.87
C PHE A 125 -9.65 13.90 5.15
N SER A 126 -8.56 13.13 5.13
CA SER A 126 -8.59 11.74 4.66
C SER A 126 -7.82 10.84 5.62
N LEU A 127 -8.31 9.62 5.79
CA LEU A 127 -7.63 8.51 6.42
C LEU A 127 -7.72 7.35 5.43
N ASN A 128 -6.57 6.98 4.87
CA ASN A 128 -6.46 5.89 3.92
C ASN A 128 -5.51 4.82 4.47
N ALA A 129 -6.01 3.59 4.60
CA ALA A 129 -5.17 2.44 4.88
C ALA A 129 -4.50 2.04 3.55
N ASN A 130 -3.18 2.20 3.48
CA ASN A 130 -2.40 2.01 2.25
C ASN A 130 -2.13 0.53 1.93
N GLY A 131 -2.55 -0.38 2.80
CA GLY A 131 -2.16 -1.78 2.71
C GLY A 131 -0.98 -2.09 3.62
N GLY A 132 -0.21 -3.08 3.20
CA GLY A 132 0.85 -3.72 3.97
C GLY A 132 1.20 -5.08 3.38
N MET A 133 1.82 -5.93 4.18
CA MET A 133 2.34 -7.21 3.74
C MET A 133 2.18 -8.21 4.88
N ASN A 134 1.39 -9.26 4.68
CA ASN A 134 1.09 -10.18 5.80
C ASN A 134 1.05 -11.64 5.34
N THR A 135 2.09 -12.40 5.66
CA THR A 135 2.14 -13.84 5.40
C THR A 135 2.07 -14.62 6.70
N GLU A 136 1.44 -15.80 6.66
CA GLU A 136 1.51 -16.77 7.75
C GLU A 136 1.62 -18.18 7.17
N TYR A 137 2.78 -18.79 7.28
CA TYR A 137 3.00 -20.19 6.95
C TYR A 137 2.97 -21.02 8.22
N ARG A 138 2.17 -22.11 8.23
CA ARG A 138 2.02 -23.01 9.39
C ARG A 138 3.23 -23.91 9.65
N GLU A 139 4.33 -23.66 8.97
CA GLU A 139 5.57 -24.40 9.11
C GLU A 139 6.76 -23.45 9.22
N SER A 140 7.88 -23.98 9.70
CA SER A 140 9.15 -23.26 9.68
C SER A 140 9.64 -23.21 8.23
N VAL A 141 9.47 -22.05 7.58
CA VAL A 141 9.85 -21.86 6.17
C VAL A 141 11.35 -22.09 5.97
N PHE A 142 12.18 -21.53 6.85
CA PHE A 142 13.64 -21.50 6.71
C PHE A 142 14.33 -22.65 7.46
N ARG A 143 13.90 -23.91 7.32
CA ARG A 143 14.31 -25.03 8.22
C ARG A 143 15.82 -25.18 8.45
N ASN A 144 16.63 -25.07 7.40
CA ASN A 144 18.07 -25.34 7.48
C ASN A 144 18.93 -24.17 6.97
N PHE A 145 18.43 -22.93 7.06
CA PHE A 145 19.06 -21.75 6.44
C PHE A 145 20.52 -21.48 6.85
N ASN A 146 20.86 -21.68 8.12
CA ASN A 146 22.22 -21.46 8.63
C ASN A 146 22.97 -22.77 8.98
N GLY A 147 22.44 -23.93 8.55
CA GLY A 147 22.94 -25.25 8.94
C GLY A 147 22.78 -25.57 10.44
N SER A 148 23.28 -26.72 10.91
CA SER A 148 23.21 -27.06 12.35
C SER A 148 24.26 -26.35 13.21
N THR A 149 25.01 -25.40 12.64
CA THR A 149 26.20 -24.80 13.25
C THR A 149 25.88 -23.62 14.17
N THR A 150 24.62 -23.20 14.26
CA THR A 150 24.18 -22.12 15.14
C THR A 150 23.17 -22.61 16.17
N PRO A 151 23.08 -22.00 17.37
CA PRO A 151 22.05 -22.34 18.35
C PRO A 151 20.66 -21.81 17.97
N PHE A 152 20.53 -21.15 16.82
CA PHE A 152 19.29 -20.52 16.38
C PHE A 152 18.58 -21.36 15.33
N SER A 153 17.31 -21.68 15.58
CA SER A 153 16.44 -22.39 14.65
C SER A 153 15.19 -21.57 14.31
N GLY A 154 14.76 -21.65 13.05
CA GLY A 154 13.45 -21.18 12.61
C GLY A 154 12.32 -21.98 13.29
N THR A 155 11.18 -21.34 13.47
CA THR A 155 10.03 -21.97 14.13
C THR A 155 8.77 -21.80 13.30
N ALA A 156 7.81 -22.69 13.51
CA ALA A 156 6.44 -22.54 13.01
C ALA A 156 5.57 -21.81 14.07
N PRO A 157 4.59 -20.99 13.65
CA PRO A 157 4.42 -20.51 12.28
C PRO A 157 5.54 -19.53 11.90
N THR A 158 5.73 -19.29 10.60
CA THR A 158 6.67 -18.30 10.06
C THR A 158 5.90 -17.24 9.27
N GLY A 159 6.23 -15.97 9.48
CA GLY A 159 5.55 -14.91 8.75
C GLY A 159 5.86 -13.50 9.24
N VAL A 160 5.25 -12.54 8.55
CA VAL A 160 5.26 -11.12 8.91
C VAL A 160 3.85 -10.57 8.83
N ASP A 161 3.61 -9.48 9.54
CA ASP A 161 2.39 -8.70 9.49
C ASP A 161 2.77 -7.23 9.57
N LEU A 162 2.61 -6.52 8.46
CA LEU A 162 2.74 -5.08 8.32
C LEU A 162 1.39 -4.49 7.96
N ALA A 163 0.99 -3.42 8.64
CA ALA A 163 -0.15 -2.59 8.26
C ALA A 163 0.25 -1.12 8.30
N VAL A 164 -0.17 -0.33 7.31
CA VAL A 164 0.15 1.11 7.20
C VAL A 164 -1.11 1.91 6.88
N ALA A 165 -1.32 3.00 7.62
CA ALA A 165 -2.38 3.96 7.37
C ALA A 165 -1.83 5.39 7.38
N THR A 166 -2.36 6.24 6.52
CA THR A 166 -1.98 7.65 6.44
C THR A 166 -3.22 8.53 6.61
N ALA A 167 -3.13 9.46 7.54
CA ALA A 167 -4.07 10.56 7.68
C ALA A 167 -3.50 11.82 7.01
N ALA A 168 -4.33 12.58 6.33
CA ALA A 168 -3.96 13.84 5.69
C ALA A 168 -4.98 14.94 6.00
N LEU A 169 -4.48 16.12 6.35
CA LEU A 169 -5.28 17.34 6.43
C LEU A 169 -4.98 18.19 5.19
N THR A 170 -5.91 18.23 4.25
CA THR A 170 -5.71 18.84 2.93
C THR A 170 -6.23 20.27 2.90
N PHE A 171 -5.42 21.17 2.35
CA PHE A 171 -5.81 22.54 2.00
C PHE A 171 -5.74 22.66 0.48
N SER A 172 -6.89 22.90 -0.15
CA SER A 172 -7.00 23.06 -1.60
C SER A 172 -7.40 24.49 -1.96
N TYR A 173 -6.77 25.02 -3.00
CA TYR A 173 -7.00 26.36 -3.51
C TYR A 173 -7.19 26.35 -5.02
N LYS A 174 -8.32 26.87 -5.49
CA LYS A 174 -8.57 27.14 -6.91
C LYS A 174 -7.85 28.43 -7.32
N VAL A 175 -6.77 28.27 -8.07
CA VAL A 175 -6.04 29.37 -8.72
C VAL A 175 -6.94 30.03 -9.77
N THR A 176 -7.66 29.20 -10.52
CA THR A 176 -8.76 29.60 -11.41
C THR A 176 -9.94 28.63 -11.20
N PRO A 177 -11.14 28.90 -11.73
CA PRO A 177 -12.26 27.96 -11.63
C PRO A 177 -11.94 26.54 -12.12
N ASN A 178 -10.94 26.42 -13.01
CA ASN A 178 -10.55 25.18 -13.66
C ASN A 178 -9.23 24.60 -13.16
N VAL A 179 -8.42 25.35 -12.41
CA VAL A 179 -7.10 24.93 -11.94
C VAL A 179 -7.02 25.03 -10.43
N ALA A 180 -6.73 23.91 -9.77
CA ALA A 180 -6.52 23.85 -8.33
C ALA A 180 -5.13 23.32 -8.00
N ILE A 181 -4.58 23.84 -6.91
CA ILE A 181 -3.41 23.33 -6.22
C ILE A 181 -3.79 22.92 -4.81
N ALA A 182 -3.06 21.99 -4.22
CA ALA A 182 -3.28 21.61 -2.83
C ALA A 182 -2.00 21.14 -2.15
N PHE A 183 -1.99 21.30 -0.83
CA PHE A 183 -0.96 20.80 0.07
C PHE A 183 -1.64 20.12 1.26
N ALA A 184 -1.07 19.03 1.74
CA ALA A 184 -1.58 18.30 2.88
C ALA A 184 -0.42 17.78 3.73
N PRO A 185 -0.18 18.29 4.96
CA PRO A 185 0.62 17.55 5.92
C PRO A 185 -0.01 16.18 6.22
N THR A 186 0.83 15.17 6.39
CA THR A 186 0.40 13.79 6.65
C THR A 186 0.96 13.26 7.96
N GLY A 187 0.15 12.47 8.66
CA GLY A 187 0.58 11.61 9.75
C GLY A 187 0.40 10.16 9.31
N THR A 188 1.47 9.37 9.40
CA THR A 188 1.46 7.96 9.00
C THR A 188 1.63 7.08 10.23
N PHE A 189 0.86 6.01 10.30
CA PHE A 189 0.89 5.03 11.37
C PHE A 189 1.16 3.66 10.76
N SER A 190 2.06 2.90 11.36
CA SER A 190 2.33 1.54 10.97
C SER A 190 2.35 0.60 12.17
N ARG A 191 2.03 -0.66 11.92
CA ARG A 191 2.12 -1.75 12.89
C ARG A 191 2.89 -2.90 12.25
N PHE A 192 3.86 -3.45 12.96
CA PHE A 192 4.68 -4.54 12.46
C PHE A 192 4.83 -5.68 13.48
N LYS A 193 4.88 -6.92 12.97
CA LYS A 193 5.27 -8.11 13.71
C LYS A 193 5.95 -9.11 12.77
N ALA A 194 7.05 -9.70 13.24
CA ALA A 194 7.71 -10.83 12.58
C ALA A 194 7.83 -12.02 13.54
N TYR A 195 7.64 -13.23 13.04
CA TYR A 195 7.67 -14.46 13.84
C TYR A 195 8.21 -15.64 13.02
N GLY A 196 8.81 -16.63 13.70
CA GLY A 196 9.40 -17.80 13.07
C GLY A 196 10.78 -17.59 12.43
N LEU A 197 11.35 -16.38 12.47
CA LEU A 197 12.59 -16.01 11.79
C LEU A 197 13.85 -16.29 12.63
N GLY A 198 13.85 -17.36 13.43
CA GLY A 198 14.91 -17.62 14.40
C GLY A 198 16.31 -17.75 13.77
N ASN A 199 16.43 -18.36 12.59
CA ASN A 199 17.73 -18.53 11.91
C ASN A 199 18.44 -17.22 11.60
N PHE A 200 17.68 -16.15 11.35
CA PHE A 200 18.22 -14.85 10.95
C PHE A 200 18.92 -14.12 12.10
N LYS A 201 18.71 -14.58 13.35
CA LYS A 201 19.49 -14.11 14.51
C LYS A 201 20.99 -14.33 14.36
N ALA A 202 21.40 -15.35 13.60
CA ALA A 202 22.81 -15.65 13.36
C ALA A 202 23.51 -14.64 12.44
N ILE A 203 22.74 -13.85 11.68
CA ILE A 203 23.22 -12.84 10.74
C ILE A 203 22.69 -11.45 11.08
N SER A 204 22.44 -11.21 12.37
CA SER A 204 21.92 -9.95 12.89
C SER A 204 22.94 -9.30 13.83
N ALA A 205 23.09 -7.99 13.71
CA ALA A 205 23.87 -7.18 14.64
C ALA A 205 23.22 -7.11 16.04
N ASP A 206 21.88 -7.31 16.14
CA ASP A 206 21.16 -7.46 17.39
C ASP A 206 20.23 -8.69 17.34
N SER A 207 20.83 -9.86 17.54
CA SER A 207 20.14 -11.16 17.54
C SER A 207 18.95 -11.26 18.51
N SER A 208 18.86 -10.37 19.50
CA SER A 208 17.72 -10.35 20.40
C SER A 208 16.51 -9.63 19.79
N HIS A 209 16.68 -8.68 18.86
CA HIS A 209 15.58 -7.86 18.30
C HIS A 209 15.26 -8.21 16.85
N VAL A 210 15.00 -9.49 16.56
CA VAL A 210 14.75 -9.98 15.19
C VAL A 210 13.33 -10.49 14.98
N THR A 211 12.80 -11.28 15.93
CA THR A 211 11.57 -12.06 15.70
C THR A 211 10.89 -12.41 17.02
N ASN A 212 9.62 -12.77 16.96
CA ASN A 212 8.80 -13.20 18.10
C ASN A 212 8.71 -12.14 19.23
N ARG A 213 8.62 -10.86 18.87
CA ARG A 213 8.53 -9.72 19.82
C ARG A 213 7.12 -9.12 19.94
N GLY A 214 6.13 -9.75 19.31
CA GLY A 214 4.76 -9.24 19.24
C GLY A 214 4.64 -7.99 18.37
N TYR A 215 3.50 -7.32 18.40
CA TYR A 215 3.34 -6.08 17.63
C TYR A 215 4.16 -4.94 18.20
N GLU A 216 4.72 -4.15 17.30
CA GLU A 216 5.21 -2.80 17.55
C GLU A 216 4.50 -1.82 16.63
N GLN A 217 4.29 -0.60 17.11
CA GLN A 217 3.69 0.48 16.36
C GLN A 217 4.75 1.54 16.08
N SER A 218 4.67 2.17 14.92
CA SER A 218 5.50 3.31 14.56
C SER A 218 4.62 4.44 14.04
N GLY A 219 4.95 5.66 14.45
CA GLY A 219 4.36 6.88 13.93
C GLY A 219 5.36 7.62 13.04
N GLY A 220 4.85 8.31 12.03
CA GLY A 220 5.66 9.09 11.12
C GLY A 220 4.94 10.27 10.51
N TYR A 221 5.67 11.07 9.75
CA TYR A 221 5.17 12.29 9.14
C TYR A 221 5.68 12.48 7.72
N GLY A 222 4.96 13.28 6.96
CA GLY A 222 5.34 13.69 5.62
C GLY A 222 4.36 14.72 5.07
N PHE A 223 4.26 14.79 3.75
CA PHE A 223 3.23 15.59 3.10
C PHE A 223 2.78 14.99 1.77
N ARG A 224 1.64 15.47 1.29
CA ARG A 224 1.16 15.34 -0.08
C ARG A 224 1.00 16.71 -0.71
N ALA A 225 1.24 16.79 -2.01
CA ALA A 225 1.01 17.98 -2.82
C ALA A 225 0.34 17.57 -4.12
N GLY A 226 -0.40 18.48 -4.73
CA GLY A 226 -1.06 18.17 -5.98
C GLY A 226 -1.50 19.38 -6.79
N ILE A 227 -1.70 19.14 -8.08
CA ILE A 227 -2.27 20.06 -9.06
C ILE A 227 -3.31 19.28 -9.86
N GLN A 228 -4.46 19.89 -10.13
CA GLN A 228 -5.45 19.35 -11.06
C GLN A 228 -6.05 20.49 -11.88
N ALA A 229 -6.09 20.29 -13.20
CA ALA A 229 -6.52 21.30 -14.16
C ALA A 229 -7.52 20.71 -15.16
N LYS A 230 -8.67 21.36 -15.33
CA LYS A 230 -9.57 21.18 -16.47
C LYS A 230 -9.08 22.08 -17.60
N ILE A 231 -8.49 21.49 -18.62
CA ILE A 231 -7.90 22.23 -19.75
C ILE A 231 -9.01 22.83 -20.61
N ASP A 232 -10.01 22.01 -20.91
CA ASP A 232 -11.21 22.39 -21.64
C ASP A 232 -12.39 21.49 -21.20
N ASP A 233 -13.47 21.48 -21.99
CA ASP A 233 -14.65 20.66 -21.76
C ASP A 233 -14.42 19.15 -21.91
N TYR A 234 -13.31 18.72 -22.50
CA TYR A 234 -13.02 17.32 -22.78
C TYR A 234 -11.85 16.82 -21.94
N TRP A 235 -10.83 17.64 -21.74
CA TRP A 235 -9.56 17.23 -21.17
C TRP A 235 -9.32 17.78 -19.78
N SER A 236 -8.87 16.89 -18.89
CA SER A 236 -8.30 17.26 -17.60
C SER A 236 -6.95 16.59 -17.41
N VAL A 237 -6.08 17.24 -16.66
CA VAL A 237 -4.76 16.72 -16.27
C VAL A 237 -4.58 16.85 -14.76
N GLY A 238 -3.75 16.00 -14.19
CA GLY A 238 -3.45 16.05 -12.76
C GLY A 238 -2.09 15.47 -12.43
N LEU A 239 -1.49 16.05 -11.40
CA LEU A 239 -0.22 15.62 -10.81
C LEU A 239 -0.41 15.54 -9.29
N GLY A 240 -0.18 14.37 -8.72
CA GLY A 240 -0.14 14.15 -7.28
C GLY A 240 1.24 13.67 -6.85
N TYR A 241 1.69 14.10 -5.67
CA TYR A 241 2.95 13.69 -5.08
C TYR A 241 2.77 13.42 -3.58
N GLN A 242 3.37 12.35 -3.09
CA GLN A 242 3.54 12.05 -1.68
C GLN A 242 5.03 11.99 -1.37
N SER A 243 5.47 12.72 -0.34
CA SER A 243 6.85 12.65 0.13
C SER A 243 7.16 11.28 0.74
N ARG A 244 8.46 11.01 0.96
CA ARG A 244 8.87 9.98 1.92
C ARG A 244 8.14 10.26 3.24
N GLN A 245 7.56 9.24 3.84
CA GLN A 245 7.03 9.34 5.19
C GLN A 245 8.13 8.87 6.12
N TYR A 246 8.66 9.80 6.90
CA TYR A 246 9.69 9.52 7.90
C TYR A 246 9.01 8.93 9.12
N MET A 247 9.35 7.69 9.43
CA MET A 247 8.77 6.86 10.46
C MET A 247 9.73 6.77 11.65
N GLN A 248 9.19 6.45 12.82
CA GLN A 248 10.03 6.03 13.93
C GLN A 248 10.53 4.59 13.69
N PRO A 249 11.76 4.25 14.10
CA PRO A 249 12.25 2.90 13.93
C PRO A 249 11.49 1.90 14.81
N PHE A 250 11.34 0.67 14.31
CA PHE A 250 10.81 -0.46 15.07
C PHE A 250 11.87 -1.01 16.04
N ASN A 251 11.95 -0.45 17.25
CA ASN A 251 12.94 -0.80 18.26
C ASN A 251 12.92 -2.28 18.70
N LYS A 252 11.75 -2.94 18.68
CA LYS A 252 11.63 -4.39 18.95
C LYS A 252 12.22 -5.24 17.82
N TYR A 253 12.35 -4.67 16.62
CA TYR A 253 12.81 -5.31 15.41
C TYR A 253 14.07 -4.64 14.82
N ARG A 254 14.83 -3.90 15.65
CA ARG A 254 16.05 -3.20 15.24
C ARG A 254 17.20 -4.10 14.76
N GLY A 255 17.15 -5.39 15.06
CA GLY A 255 18.07 -6.38 14.53
C GLY A 255 17.57 -7.05 13.25
N LEU A 256 16.37 -6.71 12.78
CA LEU A 256 15.77 -7.25 11.56
C LEU A 256 15.90 -6.28 10.39
N PHE A 257 15.40 -5.05 10.53
CA PHE A 257 15.49 -4.07 9.44
C PHE A 257 16.83 -3.34 9.45
N ALA A 258 17.26 -2.89 8.28
CA ALA A 258 18.42 -2.00 8.15
C ALA A 258 18.24 -0.72 8.99
N GLU A 259 19.35 -0.01 9.22
CA GLU A 259 19.35 1.27 9.97
C GLU A 259 18.68 1.13 11.35
N GLN A 260 18.97 0.01 12.04
CA GLN A 260 18.50 -0.29 13.38
C GLN A 260 16.96 -0.22 13.55
N GLY A 261 16.23 -0.75 12.58
CA GLY A 261 14.77 -0.82 12.65
C GLY A 261 14.05 0.24 11.84
N ASP A 262 14.76 1.08 11.08
CA ASP A 262 14.13 2.05 10.19
C ASP A 262 13.27 1.35 9.13
N PHE A 263 12.09 1.90 8.90
CA PHE A 263 11.17 1.41 7.88
C PHE A 263 10.27 2.55 7.44
N ASP A 264 10.82 3.44 6.62
CA ASP A 264 10.08 4.54 6.04
C ASP A 264 9.12 4.09 4.94
N ILE A 265 8.13 4.94 4.65
CA ILE A 265 7.22 4.72 3.51
C ILE A 265 7.74 5.52 2.32
N PRO A 266 8.03 4.88 1.17
CA PRO A 266 8.49 5.49 -0.06
C PRO A 266 7.65 6.67 -0.50
N GLN A 267 8.34 7.64 -1.08
CA GLN A 267 7.69 8.65 -1.89
C GLN A 267 7.05 8.04 -3.14
N MET A 268 6.02 8.70 -3.65
CA MET A 268 5.36 8.33 -4.90
C MET A 268 4.87 9.57 -5.65
N ALA A 269 4.78 9.45 -6.97
CA ALA A 269 4.23 10.46 -7.85
C ALA A 269 3.18 9.84 -8.78
N ASN A 270 2.10 10.57 -9.07
CA ASN A 270 1.05 10.16 -9.99
C ASN A 270 0.83 11.28 -11.01
N PHE A 271 0.91 10.98 -12.30
CA PHE A 271 0.46 11.85 -13.37
C PHE A 271 -0.74 11.20 -14.06
N GLY A 272 -1.77 11.98 -14.38
CA GLY A 272 -2.92 11.47 -15.10
C GLY A 272 -3.51 12.43 -16.09
N ILE A 273 -4.25 11.86 -17.03
CA ILE A 273 -5.10 12.55 -17.98
C ILE A 273 -6.49 11.95 -17.95
N ALA A 274 -7.52 12.77 -18.14
CA ALA A 274 -8.89 12.33 -18.26
C ALA A 274 -9.57 12.97 -19.48
N LEU A 275 -10.27 12.14 -20.26
CA LEU A 275 -11.04 12.50 -21.43
C LEU A 275 -12.53 12.26 -21.17
N ARG A 276 -13.33 13.32 -21.15
CA ARG A 276 -14.79 13.26 -21.26
C ARG A 276 -15.16 12.94 -22.71
N ALA A 277 -15.06 11.67 -23.09
CA ALA A 277 -15.31 11.17 -24.45
C ALA A 277 -16.75 11.43 -24.91
N THR A 278 -17.71 11.40 -23.99
CA THR A 278 -19.09 11.85 -24.20
C THR A 278 -19.61 12.53 -22.92
N PRO A 279 -20.77 13.19 -22.92
CA PRO A 279 -21.36 13.73 -21.68
C PRO A 279 -21.58 12.69 -20.57
N LYS A 280 -21.62 11.40 -20.92
CA LYS A 280 -21.85 10.28 -19.99
C LYS A 280 -20.63 9.38 -19.79
N LEU A 281 -19.55 9.55 -20.55
CA LEU A 281 -18.40 8.65 -20.53
C LEU A 281 -17.11 9.44 -20.33
N THR A 282 -16.41 9.12 -19.24
CA THR A 282 -15.05 9.60 -18.97
C THR A 282 -14.08 8.43 -19.01
N ILE A 283 -12.95 8.62 -19.69
CA ILE A 283 -11.82 7.70 -19.70
C ILE A 283 -10.65 8.39 -19.00
N ALA A 284 -10.01 7.73 -18.05
CA ALA A 284 -8.86 8.23 -17.33
C ALA A 284 -7.67 7.30 -17.49
N ALA A 285 -6.49 7.86 -17.67
CA ALA A 285 -5.24 7.12 -17.72
C ALA A 285 -4.22 7.77 -16.78
N ASP A 286 -3.61 6.95 -15.92
CA ASP A 286 -2.63 7.40 -14.94
C ASP A 286 -1.32 6.60 -15.08
N TRP A 287 -0.21 7.30 -14.86
CA TRP A 287 1.11 6.74 -14.58
C TRP A 287 1.47 7.06 -13.14
N GLN A 288 1.93 6.06 -12.41
CA GLN A 288 2.39 6.17 -11.03
C GLN A 288 3.81 5.62 -10.92
N TRP A 289 4.68 6.38 -10.25
CA TRP A 289 6.03 5.97 -9.87
C TRP A 289 6.12 5.80 -8.36
N ILE A 290 6.77 4.72 -7.92
CA ILE A 290 7.01 4.39 -6.52
C ILE A 290 8.51 4.19 -6.32
N ASN A 291 9.10 4.95 -5.39
CA ASN A 291 10.55 4.98 -5.16
C ASN A 291 10.98 4.02 -4.03
N TYR A 292 10.89 2.71 -4.26
CA TYR A 292 11.29 1.71 -3.27
C TYR A 292 12.78 1.76 -2.93
N ASN A 293 13.63 2.15 -3.88
CA ASN A 293 15.08 2.26 -3.70
C ASN A 293 15.50 3.25 -2.59
N GLN A 294 14.59 4.14 -2.18
CA GLN A 294 14.88 5.15 -1.16
C GLN A 294 14.88 4.60 0.28
N VAL A 295 14.38 3.39 0.51
CA VAL A 295 14.25 2.82 1.86
C VAL A 295 15.10 1.57 1.97
N ASP A 296 16.20 1.66 2.70
CA ASP A 296 17.25 0.64 2.76
C ASP A 296 16.73 -0.72 3.27
N ALA A 297 15.81 -0.72 4.24
CA ALA A 297 15.15 -1.93 4.73
C ALA A 297 14.38 -2.72 3.64
N ILE A 298 14.04 -2.05 2.53
CA ILE A 298 13.32 -2.61 1.38
C ILE A 298 14.30 -2.85 0.21
N ALA A 299 15.14 -1.86 -0.10
CA ALA A 299 15.99 -1.83 -1.27
C ALA A 299 17.30 -2.60 -1.14
N ASN A 300 17.86 -2.71 0.08
CA ASN A 300 19.13 -3.41 0.26
C ASN A 300 19.02 -4.85 -0.23
N SER A 301 20.06 -5.32 -0.94
CA SER A 301 20.06 -6.63 -1.56
C SER A 301 19.93 -7.75 -0.53
N ALA A 302 19.02 -8.69 -0.79
CA ALA A 302 18.88 -9.95 -0.07
C ALA A 302 19.94 -10.99 -0.48
N GLY A 303 20.46 -10.89 -1.71
CA GLY A 303 21.36 -11.87 -2.34
C GLY A 303 22.81 -11.85 -1.87
N LYS A 304 23.11 -11.37 -0.65
CA LYS A 304 24.48 -11.40 -0.12
C LYS A 304 24.84 -12.83 0.32
N PRO A 305 26.04 -13.35 -0.03
CA PRO A 305 26.45 -14.68 0.39
C PRO A 305 26.58 -14.80 1.91
N LEU A 306 26.05 -15.87 2.47
CA LEU A 306 26.02 -16.12 3.91
C LEU A 306 27.41 -16.16 4.56
N SER A 307 28.44 -16.53 3.78
CA SER A 307 29.84 -16.53 4.18
C SER A 307 30.40 -15.14 4.51
N THR A 308 29.75 -14.06 4.05
CA THR A 308 30.14 -12.69 4.41
C THR A 308 29.51 -12.23 5.73
N MET A 309 28.63 -13.03 6.35
CA MET A 309 27.84 -12.64 7.53
C MET A 309 28.01 -13.63 8.69
N LEU A 310 27.88 -14.94 8.45
CA LEU A 310 27.97 -15.94 9.52
C LEU A 310 29.36 -15.96 10.16
N GLY A 311 29.41 -15.68 11.46
CA GLY A 311 30.66 -15.64 12.22
C GLY A 311 31.55 -14.43 11.91
N VAL A 312 31.08 -13.48 11.10
CA VAL A 312 31.81 -12.27 10.70
C VAL A 312 31.17 -11.05 11.36
N SER A 313 31.51 -10.80 12.61
CA SER A 313 30.90 -9.71 13.40
C SER A 313 31.18 -8.29 12.86
N THR A 314 32.19 -8.14 11.99
CA THR A 314 32.55 -6.86 11.35
C THR A 314 31.85 -6.62 10.02
N SER A 315 30.98 -7.53 9.59
CA SER A 315 30.27 -7.39 8.32
C SER A 315 29.24 -6.27 8.38
N THR A 316 29.26 -5.37 7.39
CA THR A 316 28.26 -4.30 7.26
C THR A 316 26.91 -4.83 6.81
N PHE A 317 26.87 -6.02 6.18
CA PHE A 317 25.65 -6.63 5.63
C PHE A 317 24.76 -7.35 6.66
N LEU A 318 25.17 -7.43 7.93
CA LEU A 318 24.33 -8.02 8.97
C LEU A 318 23.01 -7.24 9.09
N LEU A 319 21.90 -7.96 9.29
CA LEU A 319 20.60 -7.36 9.60
C LEU A 319 20.74 -6.42 10.81
N GLY A 320 20.06 -5.27 10.79
CA GLY A 320 20.18 -4.23 11.83
C GLY A 320 21.27 -3.18 11.59
N ASN A 321 22.30 -3.48 10.78
CA ASN A 321 23.26 -2.46 10.33
C ASN A 321 22.67 -1.61 9.19
N ASP A 322 23.30 -0.48 8.90
CA ASP A 322 22.86 0.46 7.86
C ASP A 322 22.84 -0.20 6.47
N GLU A 323 23.91 -0.92 6.12
CA GLU A 323 23.98 -1.71 4.87
C GLU A 323 23.40 -3.13 5.01
N GLY A 324 22.64 -3.39 6.08
CA GLY A 324 22.06 -4.70 6.36
C GLY A 324 21.16 -5.18 5.22
N ILE A 325 21.16 -6.49 4.95
CA ILE A 325 20.35 -7.07 3.87
C ILE A 325 18.86 -6.71 4.00
N GLY A 326 18.20 -6.47 2.86
CA GLY A 326 16.78 -6.11 2.77
C GLY A 326 16.02 -7.08 1.86
N PHE A 327 15.07 -6.55 1.07
CA PHE A 327 14.27 -7.34 0.12
C PHE A 327 14.75 -7.23 -1.33
N GLY A 328 15.73 -6.37 -1.61
CA GLY A 328 16.25 -6.12 -2.96
C GLY A 328 15.19 -5.52 -3.89
N TRP A 329 14.29 -4.69 -3.36
CA TRP A 329 13.25 -4.07 -4.16
C TRP A 329 13.77 -2.86 -4.93
N GLU A 330 13.28 -2.71 -6.15
CA GLU A 330 13.57 -1.62 -7.06
C GLU A 330 12.32 -0.78 -7.32
N ASP A 331 12.54 0.42 -7.83
CA ASP A 331 11.48 1.32 -8.23
C ASP A 331 10.56 0.71 -9.28
N MET A 332 9.29 1.09 -9.22
CA MET A 332 8.25 0.49 -10.04
C MET A 332 7.37 1.56 -10.68
N ASN A 333 6.96 1.29 -11.92
CA ASN A 333 5.95 2.07 -12.62
C ASN A 333 4.64 1.29 -12.69
N VAL A 334 3.53 1.99 -12.43
CA VAL A 334 2.18 1.46 -12.51
C VAL A 334 1.41 2.27 -13.54
N PHE A 335 0.83 1.58 -14.51
CA PHE A 335 -0.05 2.15 -15.52
C PHE A 335 -1.49 1.78 -15.21
N LYS A 336 -2.40 2.74 -15.31
CA LYS A 336 -3.82 2.55 -15.00
C LYS A 336 -4.67 3.12 -16.12
N LEU A 337 -5.70 2.39 -16.52
CA LEU A 337 -6.70 2.83 -17.46
C LEU A 337 -8.08 2.51 -16.88
N GLY A 338 -8.92 3.53 -16.73
CA GLY A 338 -10.26 3.39 -16.16
C GLY A 338 -11.31 4.10 -17.01
N ALA A 339 -12.51 3.56 -17.01
CA ALA A 339 -13.70 4.15 -17.61
C ALA A 339 -14.78 4.36 -16.55
N ASN A 340 -15.47 5.50 -16.63
CA ASN A 340 -16.62 5.86 -15.82
C ASN A 340 -17.78 6.22 -16.74
N TYR A 341 -18.88 5.47 -16.64
CA TYR A 341 -20.05 5.59 -17.50
C TYR A 341 -21.32 5.87 -16.71
N GLN A 342 -21.90 7.05 -16.89
CA GLN A 342 -23.18 7.45 -16.32
C GLN A 342 -24.33 6.78 -17.10
N TYR A 343 -24.73 5.58 -16.68
CA TYR A 343 -25.80 4.82 -17.33
C TYR A 343 -27.16 5.53 -17.21
N SER A 344 -27.48 6.02 -16.02
CA SER A 344 -28.69 6.80 -15.72
C SER A 344 -28.41 7.81 -14.61
N ASP A 345 -29.33 8.71 -14.27
CA ASP A 345 -29.12 9.68 -13.18
C ASP A 345 -28.83 9.04 -11.81
N LYS A 346 -29.24 7.77 -11.63
CA LYS A 346 -29.02 7.01 -10.39
C LYS A 346 -27.86 6.02 -10.44
N LEU A 347 -27.39 5.63 -11.63
CA LEU A 347 -26.44 4.54 -11.79
C LEU A 347 -25.24 4.97 -12.63
N THR A 348 -24.06 4.83 -12.03
CA THR A 348 -22.76 4.96 -12.70
C THR A 348 -22.06 3.61 -12.68
N LEU A 349 -21.48 3.21 -13.80
CA LEU A 349 -20.73 1.97 -13.97
C LEU A 349 -19.27 2.31 -14.24
N MET A 350 -18.36 1.50 -13.71
CA MET A 350 -16.92 1.67 -13.87
C MET A 350 -16.26 0.35 -14.21
N ALA A 351 -15.19 0.45 -14.98
CA ALA A 351 -14.28 -0.66 -15.23
C ALA A 351 -12.86 -0.13 -15.42
N GLY A 352 -11.86 -0.94 -15.12
CA GLY A 352 -10.48 -0.54 -15.34
C GLY A 352 -9.50 -1.69 -15.37
N ILE A 353 -8.29 -1.37 -15.81
CA ILE A 353 -7.12 -2.23 -15.72
C ILE A 353 -5.95 -1.45 -15.13
N SER A 354 -5.19 -2.09 -14.26
CA SER A 354 -3.91 -1.58 -13.76
C SER A 354 -2.82 -2.61 -13.98
N HIS A 355 -1.65 -2.17 -14.41
CA HIS A 355 -0.52 -3.02 -14.73
C HIS A 355 0.80 -2.44 -14.21
N ASN A 356 1.57 -3.28 -13.53
CA ASN A 356 2.91 -2.99 -13.05
C ASN A 356 3.93 -3.38 -14.13
N ASP A 357 4.87 -2.50 -14.46
CA ASP A 357 5.89 -2.72 -15.48
C ASP A 357 6.86 -3.86 -15.16
N ARG A 358 7.02 -4.17 -13.88
CA ARG A 358 7.89 -5.23 -13.37
C ARG A 358 7.40 -5.82 -12.04
N ASN A 359 8.07 -6.89 -11.61
CA ASN A 359 8.06 -7.29 -10.20
C ASN A 359 9.01 -6.38 -9.42
N PRO A 360 8.75 -6.15 -8.12
CA PRO A 360 9.56 -5.24 -7.34
C PRO A 360 11.01 -5.72 -7.16
N PHE A 361 11.33 -6.99 -7.39
CA PHE A 361 12.67 -7.53 -7.18
C PHE A 361 13.07 -8.51 -8.29
N ASP A 362 14.38 -8.70 -8.44
CA ASP A 362 14.96 -9.64 -9.40
C ASP A 362 15.05 -11.07 -8.86
N SER A 363 15.29 -12.02 -9.76
CA SER A 363 15.20 -13.46 -9.47
C SER A 363 16.19 -13.94 -8.40
N ASP A 364 17.26 -13.20 -8.13
CA ASP A 364 18.28 -13.52 -7.13
C ASP A 364 17.99 -12.95 -5.73
N GLN A 365 16.92 -12.15 -5.58
CA GLN A 365 16.48 -11.55 -4.31
C GLN A 365 15.28 -12.29 -3.68
N ILE A 366 14.84 -13.40 -4.28
CA ILE A 366 13.52 -13.99 -4.05
C ILE A 366 13.31 -14.59 -2.64
N MET A 367 14.38 -14.96 -1.92
CA MET A 367 14.26 -15.71 -0.66
C MET A 367 13.56 -14.92 0.46
N PHE A 368 13.96 -13.68 0.70
CA PHE A 368 13.29 -12.82 1.70
C PHE A 368 11.86 -12.46 1.27
N ASN A 369 11.63 -12.41 -0.04
CA ASN A 369 10.33 -12.16 -0.63
C ASN A 369 9.31 -13.30 -0.45
N ILE A 370 9.71 -14.46 0.10
CA ILE A 370 8.75 -15.46 0.61
C ILE A 370 7.89 -14.85 1.72
N LEU A 371 8.47 -14.00 2.58
CA LEU A 371 7.73 -13.34 3.66
C LEU A 371 6.83 -12.22 3.13
N ALA A 372 7.19 -11.66 1.97
CA ALA A 372 6.59 -10.47 1.42
C ALA A 372 6.31 -10.60 -0.09
N PRO A 373 5.50 -11.59 -0.52
CA PRO A 373 5.29 -11.85 -1.94
C PRO A 373 4.46 -10.73 -2.57
N GLY A 374 5.09 -9.93 -3.43
CA GLY A 374 4.48 -8.84 -4.20
C GLY A 374 4.54 -9.08 -5.71
N VAL A 375 4.23 -10.30 -6.17
CA VAL A 375 4.48 -10.73 -7.57
C VAL A 375 3.30 -10.51 -8.52
N VAL A 376 2.15 -10.07 -8.01
CA VAL A 376 0.99 -9.72 -8.84
C VAL A 376 1.31 -8.48 -9.66
N ARG A 377 0.97 -8.53 -10.96
CA ARG A 377 1.22 -7.42 -11.88
C ARG A 377 -0.02 -6.76 -12.44
N THR A 378 -1.10 -7.51 -12.63
CA THR A 378 -2.26 -7.02 -13.38
C THR A 378 -3.55 -7.15 -12.59
N HIS A 379 -4.30 -6.05 -12.53
CA HIS A 379 -5.62 -5.97 -11.90
C HIS A 379 -6.66 -5.64 -12.96
N ALA A 380 -7.75 -6.39 -13.01
CA ALA A 380 -8.97 -6.00 -13.70
C ALA A 380 -10.04 -5.67 -12.67
N THR A 381 -10.75 -4.57 -12.89
CA THR A 381 -11.72 -4.06 -11.92
C THR A 381 -13.04 -3.70 -12.57
N VAL A 382 -14.10 -3.78 -11.77
CA VAL A 382 -15.42 -3.25 -12.07
C VAL A 382 -15.94 -2.52 -10.84
N GLY A 383 -16.80 -1.55 -11.04
CA GLY A 383 -17.46 -0.86 -9.95
C GLY A 383 -18.77 -0.23 -10.35
N LEU A 384 -19.56 0.16 -9.36
CA LEU A 384 -20.80 0.90 -9.57
C LEU A 384 -21.05 1.88 -8.43
N VAL A 385 -21.76 2.95 -8.75
CA VAL A 385 -22.32 3.90 -7.80
C VAL A 385 -23.83 3.94 -8.02
N TYR A 386 -24.60 3.74 -6.95
CA TYR A 386 -26.04 3.83 -6.95
C TYR A 386 -26.52 4.95 -6.02
N ASN A 387 -27.08 6.01 -6.59
CA ASN A 387 -27.64 7.13 -5.86
C ASN A 387 -29.06 6.80 -5.38
N PHE A 388 -29.22 6.56 -4.07
CA PHE A 388 -30.54 6.37 -3.45
C PHE A 388 -31.35 7.67 -3.42
N THR A 389 -30.64 8.77 -3.17
CA THR A 389 -31.14 10.14 -3.11
C THR A 389 -30.11 11.07 -3.77
N GLU A 390 -30.41 12.37 -3.85
CA GLU A 390 -29.46 13.38 -4.32
C GLU A 390 -28.21 13.50 -3.41
N ASN A 391 -28.34 13.10 -2.15
CA ASN A 391 -27.32 13.30 -1.11
C ASN A 391 -26.63 12.01 -0.68
N ALA A 392 -27.16 10.84 -1.02
CA ALA A 392 -26.66 9.55 -0.51
C ALA A 392 -26.51 8.50 -1.61
N SER A 393 -25.35 7.83 -1.63
CA SER A 393 -25.07 6.74 -2.57
C SER A 393 -24.38 5.55 -1.92
N LEU A 394 -24.65 4.36 -2.47
CA LEU A 394 -23.88 3.14 -2.25
C LEU A 394 -22.90 2.98 -3.39
N ASN A 395 -21.65 2.71 -3.05
CA ASN A 395 -20.57 2.56 -4.00
C ASN A 395 -19.94 1.18 -3.81
N LEU A 396 -19.84 0.40 -4.87
CA LEU A 396 -19.27 -0.94 -4.84
C LEU A 396 -18.12 -1.03 -5.84
N ALA A 397 -17.08 -1.77 -5.48
CA ALA A 397 -16.02 -2.15 -6.40
C ALA A 397 -15.61 -3.61 -6.19
N TYR A 398 -15.16 -4.23 -7.27
CA TYR A 398 -14.54 -5.54 -7.24
C TYR A 398 -13.29 -5.52 -8.11
N ALA A 399 -12.22 -6.15 -7.62
CA ALA A 399 -11.01 -6.38 -8.38
C ALA A 399 -10.62 -7.85 -8.35
N ARG A 400 -10.16 -8.31 -9.51
CA ARG A 400 -9.39 -9.55 -9.66
C ARG A 400 -7.98 -9.17 -10.05
N ALA A 401 -7.00 -9.57 -9.26
CA ALA A 401 -5.65 -9.60 -9.75
C ALA A 401 -5.26 -11.01 -10.18
N PHE A 402 -4.70 -11.08 -11.38
CA PHE A 402 -4.46 -12.34 -12.05
C PHE A 402 -3.28 -13.06 -11.42
N SER A 403 -3.35 -14.39 -11.46
CA SER A 403 -2.31 -15.25 -10.91
C SER A 403 -1.00 -15.01 -11.64
N GLU A 404 0.04 -14.70 -10.88
CA GLU A 404 1.40 -14.57 -11.36
C GLU A 404 2.29 -15.53 -10.59
N THR A 405 3.22 -16.19 -11.30
CA THR A 405 4.25 -17.02 -10.70
C THR A 405 5.61 -16.47 -11.06
N PHE A 406 6.38 -16.08 -10.06
CA PHE A 406 7.76 -15.62 -10.23
C PHE A 406 8.73 -16.65 -9.68
N THR A 407 9.73 -17.02 -10.48
CA THR A 407 10.72 -18.03 -10.09
C THR A 407 12.09 -17.41 -9.96
N GLY A 408 12.85 -17.87 -8.97
CA GLY A 408 14.18 -17.37 -8.70
C GLY A 408 15.06 -18.36 -7.95
N THR A 409 16.26 -17.92 -7.69
CA THR A 409 17.29 -18.63 -6.94
C THR A 409 17.87 -17.69 -5.90
N ASP A 410 18.56 -18.21 -4.89
CA ASP A 410 19.31 -17.37 -3.98
C ASP A 410 20.70 -17.99 -3.80
N PRO A 411 21.78 -17.20 -3.77
CA PRO A 411 23.14 -17.72 -3.59
C PRO A 411 23.30 -18.62 -2.36
N ASN A 412 22.44 -18.45 -1.35
CA ASN A 412 22.46 -19.18 -0.09
C ASN A 412 21.65 -20.49 -0.11
N LEU A 413 20.99 -20.81 -1.21
CA LEU A 413 20.10 -21.98 -1.34
C LEU A 413 20.72 -23.14 -2.11
N GLY A 414 21.95 -23.00 -2.62
CA GLY A 414 22.61 -24.03 -3.42
C GLY A 414 21.80 -24.35 -4.68
N THR A 415 21.29 -25.59 -4.78
CA THR A 415 20.45 -26.01 -5.91
C THR A 415 18.96 -25.72 -5.73
N GLN A 416 18.53 -25.32 -4.53
CA GLN A 416 17.11 -25.10 -4.24
C GLN A 416 16.61 -23.85 -4.97
N LYS A 417 15.52 -23.99 -5.74
CA LYS A 417 14.85 -22.90 -6.44
C LYS A 417 13.57 -22.51 -5.70
N ILE A 418 13.16 -21.26 -5.84
CA ILE A 418 11.91 -20.75 -5.27
C ILE A 418 10.96 -20.38 -6.40
N ALA A 419 9.69 -20.74 -6.26
CA ALA A 419 8.60 -20.11 -7.01
C ALA A 419 7.62 -19.45 -6.04
N LEU A 420 7.32 -18.18 -6.24
CA LEU A 420 6.27 -17.43 -5.53
C LEU A 420 5.08 -17.29 -6.46
N THR A 421 3.90 -17.69 -5.99
CA THR A 421 2.65 -17.52 -6.74
C THR A 421 1.68 -16.68 -5.92
N MET A 422 1.04 -15.72 -6.58
CA MET A 422 0.03 -14.89 -5.94
C MET A 422 -1.11 -14.54 -6.89
N ASP A 423 -2.32 -14.56 -6.36
CA ASP A 423 -3.53 -14.03 -6.96
C ASP A 423 -4.41 -13.42 -5.86
N GLN A 424 -5.38 -12.58 -6.23
CA GLN A 424 -6.25 -11.99 -5.20
C GLN A 424 -7.64 -11.62 -5.69
N HIS A 425 -8.55 -11.56 -4.73
CA HIS A 425 -9.88 -11.02 -4.86
C HIS A 425 -10.02 -9.85 -3.90
N GLU A 426 -10.65 -8.78 -4.36
CA GLU A 426 -10.93 -7.63 -3.52
C GLU A 426 -12.36 -7.17 -3.76
N ALA A 427 -13.12 -6.94 -2.69
CA ALA A 427 -14.45 -6.37 -2.75
C ALA A 427 -14.54 -5.16 -1.82
N THR A 428 -15.01 -4.04 -2.33
CA THR A 428 -15.16 -2.79 -1.56
C THR A 428 -16.61 -2.39 -1.49
N VAL A 429 -17.05 -2.03 -0.29
CA VAL A 429 -18.36 -1.43 -0.03
C VAL A 429 -18.16 -0.08 0.60
N GLY A 430 -18.72 0.96 -0.02
CA GLY A 430 -18.64 2.32 0.50
C GLY A 430 -19.95 3.07 0.43
N PHE A 431 -20.02 4.12 1.23
CA PHE A 431 -21.15 5.01 1.35
C PHE A 431 -20.69 6.46 1.23
N THR A 432 -21.43 7.25 0.46
CA THR A 432 -21.21 8.69 0.31
C THR A 432 -22.39 9.44 0.89
N TYR A 433 -22.11 10.54 1.59
CA TYR A 433 -23.09 11.53 1.99
C TYR A 433 -22.66 12.95 1.61
N LYS A 434 -23.55 13.73 0.99
CA LYS A 434 -23.32 15.14 0.57
C LYS A 434 -24.28 16.06 1.33
N TRP A 435 -23.86 17.25 1.77
CA TRP A 435 -24.71 18.17 2.57
C TRP A 435 -24.29 19.64 2.54
#